data_AF-A0A2G2QBK6-F1
#
_entry.id   AF-A0A2G2QBK6-F1
#
_cell.length_a   1.000
_cell.length_b   1.000
_cell.length_c   1.000
_cell.angle_alpha   90.00
_cell.angle_beta   90.00
_cell.angle_gamma   90.00
#
_symmetry.space_group_name_H-M   'P 1'
#
loop_
_entity.id
_entity.type
_entity.pdbx_description
1 polymer ?
#
loop_
_entity_poly.entity_id
_entity_poly.type
_entity_poly.pdbx_seq_one_letter_code
_entity_poly.pdbx_strand_id
1 'polypeptide(L)'
;MSEQEISARKEGRKLKLPRAVGKGRQVDPKALAEIQSLLGSESRQKDLLIEHLHKIQDAYQHISAAHLVALAREMKLSKAEVYEVATFYHHFDVVKEGDTPPQALTVRVCESLTCEMMGAKDLINSLENALGDDVRVQPVPCVGRCDKAPVAVVGMNPIEHANSAMVEEAVNNKAIEPEAIYPINFEAYLAQNGYNTYRLCRDGTYKVEKVLAAMDDSGLRGLGGAGFPAGRKWRIVRDMPEPKLMAVNIDEGEPGTLKDKYYLDRDPHCFLEGMLIAAWATGINEIYIYLRDEYAAIRQSLTEEIAKLIANPPVEDMPTIYLRRGAGAYICGEESAMIESIEGKRGMPRLRPPFVAEVGLFGRPTLEHNMESLYWVRDILEKGPGCLTDHGRNGRVGLRSFSVSGRVNKPGVHLAPAGISMQELIDEYCGGMQEGHEFYGYFPGGASGGILPASLGDVPLDFDTLQEYGCFIGSAAIVVFSDHDKARDLAVNAMKFFEEESCGQCTPCRVGTAKAVTLMEDPQWNEDLLQELSDVMIDASICGLGQAAPNPMRSVIKYFPEELK
;
A
#
# COMPACT_ATOMS: atom_id res chain seq x y z
N MET A 1 73.06 17.40 4.34
CA MET A 1 73.21 18.51 5.30
C MET A 1 72.06 18.38 6.30
N SER A 2 72.17 17.44 7.25
CA SER A 2 72.78 17.60 8.58
C SER A 2 72.12 18.70 9.43
N GLU A 3 71.37 18.23 10.43
CA GLU A 3 71.30 18.71 11.82
C GLU A 3 71.36 20.22 12.09
N GLN A 4 70.36 20.74 12.80
CA GLN A 4 70.62 21.33 14.11
C GLN A 4 69.35 21.51 14.94
N GLU A 5 69.44 20.97 16.16
CA GLU A 5 68.56 21.19 17.29
C GLU A 5 68.44 22.67 17.64
N ILE A 6 67.23 23.12 17.99
CA ILE A 6 67.08 24.24 18.94
C ILE A 6 66.15 23.77 20.05
N SER A 7 66.79 23.37 21.15
CA SER A 7 66.20 23.17 22.45
C SER A 7 66.02 24.51 23.18
N ALA A 8 64.98 24.53 24.00
CA ALA A 8 64.77 25.34 25.20
C ALA A 8 64.16 26.76 25.10
N ARG A 9 62.86 26.75 25.47
CA ARG A 9 62.19 27.62 26.47
C ARG A 9 61.84 29.05 26.06
N LYS A 10 60.53 29.23 25.82
CA LYS A 10 59.77 30.34 26.43
C LYS A 10 58.45 29.83 26.97
N GLU A 11 58.24 30.17 28.23
CA GLU A 11 57.14 29.80 29.10
C GLU A 11 55.79 30.29 28.58
N GLY A 12 54.74 29.54 28.92
CA GLY A 12 53.42 30.12 29.15
C GLY A 12 52.57 30.43 27.92
N ARG A 13 52.16 29.42 27.16
CA ARG A 13 50.86 29.44 26.45
C ARG A 13 50.27 28.04 26.44
N LYS A 14 49.20 27.83 27.22
CA LYS A 14 48.32 26.67 27.07
C LYS A 14 47.89 26.61 25.61
N LEU A 15 48.39 25.63 24.86
CA LEU A 15 47.79 25.21 23.61
C LEU A 15 46.35 24.81 23.93
N LYS A 16 45.38 25.65 23.56
CA LYS A 16 43.99 25.23 23.48
C LYS A 16 43.95 24.14 22.42
N LEU A 17 43.81 22.88 22.86
CA LEU A 17 43.33 21.81 22.00
C LEU A 17 42.08 22.33 21.29
N PRO A 18 41.95 22.15 19.96
CA PRO A 18 40.72 22.53 19.30
C PRO A 18 39.61 21.69 19.94
N ARG A 19 38.62 22.35 20.56
CA ARG A 19 37.35 21.71 20.88
C ARG A 19 36.72 21.35 19.54
N ALA A 20 37.02 20.17 19.03
CA ALA A 20 36.23 19.50 18.01
C ALA A 20 34.94 18.97 18.68
N VAL A 21 34.17 19.87 19.31
CA VAL A 21 32.77 19.55 19.63
C VAL A 21 32.04 19.81 18.33
N GLY A 22 31.91 18.77 17.51
CA GLY A 22 31.14 18.84 16.28
C GLY A 22 29.75 19.42 16.58
N LYS A 23 29.33 20.44 15.83
CA LYS A 23 27.98 20.99 15.94
C LYS A 23 26.98 19.88 15.56
N GLY A 24 26.12 19.49 16.51
CA GLY A 24 25.05 18.50 16.31
C GLY A 24 24.82 17.60 17.54
N ARG A 25 23.66 16.91 17.59
CA ARG A 25 23.31 15.95 18.65
C ARG A 25 24.43 14.90 18.83
N GLN A 26 24.95 14.70 20.02
CA GLN A 26 25.96 13.67 20.26
C GLN A 26 25.31 12.28 20.22
N VAL A 27 26.07 11.26 19.83
CA VAL A 27 25.58 9.88 19.84
C VAL A 27 25.64 9.37 21.28
N ASP A 28 24.51 8.93 21.82
CA ASP A 28 24.46 8.25 23.11
C ASP A 28 25.10 6.85 22.98
N PRO A 29 26.17 6.53 23.74
CA PRO A 29 26.78 5.21 23.72
C PRO A 29 25.82 4.05 24.03
N LYS A 30 24.81 4.28 24.88
CA LYS A 30 23.82 3.25 25.23
C LYS A 30 22.92 2.95 24.05
N ALA A 31 22.32 3.99 23.45
CA ALA A 31 21.48 3.84 22.25
C ALA A 31 22.27 3.22 21.08
N LEU A 32 23.56 3.56 20.93
CA LEU A 32 24.40 2.93 19.91
C LEU A 32 24.60 1.43 20.15
N ALA A 33 24.88 1.01 21.39
CA ALA A 33 25.03 -0.40 21.72
C ALA A 33 23.71 -1.17 21.52
N GLU A 34 22.57 -0.56 21.87
CA GLU A 34 21.23 -1.10 21.61
C GLU A 34 20.99 -1.34 20.12
N ILE A 35 21.24 -0.33 19.26
CA ILE A 35 21.13 -0.48 17.80
C ILE A 35 22.07 -1.56 17.27
N GLN A 36 23.33 -1.57 17.70
CA GLN A 36 24.30 -2.58 17.25
C GLN A 36 23.88 -4.00 17.62
N SER A 37 23.34 -4.19 18.83
CA SER A 37 22.81 -5.46 19.28
C SER A 37 21.59 -5.88 18.46
N LEU A 38 20.68 -4.95 18.18
CA LEU A 38 19.43 -5.19 17.45
C LEU A 38 19.67 -5.55 15.97
N LEU A 39 20.65 -4.90 15.34
CA LEU A 39 20.99 -5.15 13.94
C LEU A 39 21.91 -6.36 13.75
N GLY A 40 22.65 -6.77 14.79
CA GLY A 40 23.52 -7.95 14.75
C GLY A 40 24.49 -7.93 13.56
N SER A 41 24.44 -8.96 12.72
CA SER A 41 25.29 -9.11 11.52
C SER A 41 24.63 -8.64 10.22
N GLU A 42 23.44 -8.06 10.25
CA GLU A 42 22.71 -7.68 9.03
C GLU A 42 23.41 -6.56 8.25
N SER A 43 23.06 -6.43 6.98
CA SER A 43 23.66 -5.39 6.14
C SER A 43 23.26 -3.99 6.63
N ARG A 44 24.22 -3.06 6.59
CA ARG A 44 24.01 -1.62 6.86
C ARG A 44 23.83 -0.82 5.56
N GLN A 45 23.44 -1.48 4.47
CA GLN A 45 23.13 -0.79 3.23
C GLN A 45 21.97 0.18 3.44
N LYS A 46 22.01 1.29 2.71
CA LYS A 46 21.08 2.41 2.87
C LYS A 46 19.62 2.01 2.62
N ASP A 47 19.38 1.11 1.68
CA ASP A 47 18.04 0.62 1.33
C ASP A 47 17.38 -0.22 2.42
N LEU A 48 18.11 -0.63 3.46
CA LEU A 48 17.57 -1.32 4.64
C LEU A 48 17.16 -0.34 5.75
N LEU A 49 17.19 0.98 5.52
CA LEU A 49 16.87 1.96 6.56
C LEU A 49 15.48 1.73 7.17
N ILE A 50 14.46 1.49 6.34
CA ILE A 50 13.09 1.27 6.81
C ILE A 50 12.98 -0.05 7.58
N GLU A 51 13.63 -1.12 7.11
CA GLU A 51 13.70 -2.41 7.83
C GLU A 51 14.33 -2.24 9.22
N HIS A 52 15.40 -1.44 9.31
CA HIS A 52 16.06 -1.15 10.59
C HIS A 52 15.22 -0.25 11.49
N LEU A 53 14.41 0.66 10.94
CA LEU A 53 13.44 1.44 11.70
C LEU A 53 12.32 0.54 12.26
N HIS A 54 11.81 -0.41 11.49
CA HIS A 54 10.86 -1.41 11.97
C HIS A 54 11.40 -2.20 13.15
N LYS A 55 12.65 -2.64 13.10
CA LYS A 55 13.26 -3.34 14.24
C LYS A 55 13.26 -2.50 15.52
N ILE A 56 13.55 -1.21 15.42
CA ILE A 56 13.54 -0.30 16.57
C ILE A 56 12.10 -0.14 17.07
N GLN A 57 11.15 0.11 16.17
CA GLN A 57 9.73 0.23 16.50
C GLN A 57 9.21 -1.05 17.18
N ASP A 58 9.50 -2.23 16.64
CA ASP A 58 9.03 -3.51 17.19
C ASP A 58 9.68 -3.81 18.56
N ALA A 59 10.98 -3.54 18.71
CA ALA A 59 11.71 -3.83 19.94
C ALA A 59 11.38 -2.87 21.10
N TYR A 60 11.14 -1.59 20.80
CA TYR A 60 10.99 -0.54 21.80
C TYR A 60 9.59 0.09 21.82
N GLN A 61 8.69 -0.31 20.91
CA GLN A 61 7.33 0.23 20.71
C GLN A 61 7.28 1.71 20.32
N HIS A 62 8.43 2.31 20.04
CA HIS A 62 8.61 3.67 19.54
C HIS A 62 10.04 3.85 19.03
N ILE A 63 10.30 4.95 18.34
CA ILE A 63 11.63 5.31 17.84
C ILE A 63 12.09 6.60 18.51
N SER A 64 12.95 6.47 19.52
CA SER A 64 13.45 7.64 20.25
C SER A 64 14.42 8.48 19.42
N ALA A 65 14.52 9.78 19.72
CA ALA A 65 15.52 10.66 19.13
C ALA A 65 16.97 10.14 19.30
N ALA A 66 17.26 9.43 20.40
CA ALA A 66 18.58 8.82 20.63
C ALA A 66 18.82 7.63 19.69
N HIS A 67 17.81 6.78 19.48
CA HIS A 67 17.86 5.66 18.54
C HIS A 67 18.05 6.14 17.09
N LEU A 68 17.35 7.19 16.66
CA LEU A 68 17.55 7.77 15.31
C LEU A 68 18.99 8.26 15.10
N VAL A 69 19.56 8.93 16.10
CA VAL A 69 20.94 9.43 16.05
C VAL A 69 21.96 8.27 16.03
N ALA A 70 21.70 7.22 16.81
CA ALA A 70 22.50 6.00 16.83
C ALA A 70 22.43 5.26 15.50
N LEU A 71 21.24 5.08 14.93
CA LEU A 71 21.03 4.42 13.64
C LEU A 71 21.72 5.18 12.51
N ALA A 72 21.58 6.50 12.46
CA ALA A 72 22.29 7.33 11.48
C ALA A 72 23.82 7.15 11.57
N ARG A 73 24.36 7.05 12.80
CA ARG A 73 25.79 6.78 13.02
C ARG A 73 26.19 5.39 12.52
N GLU A 74 25.43 4.37 12.87
CA GLU A 74 25.69 2.97 12.54
C GLU A 74 25.64 2.72 11.03
N MET A 75 24.63 3.27 10.34
CA MET A 75 24.44 3.14 8.89
C MET A 75 25.29 4.13 8.07
N LYS A 76 26.00 5.05 8.73
CA LYS A 76 26.76 6.15 8.10
C LYS A 76 25.90 7.06 7.21
N LEU A 77 24.66 7.30 7.62
CA LEU A 77 23.71 8.22 6.99
C LEU A 77 23.68 9.55 7.73
N SER A 78 23.10 10.58 7.09
CA SER A 78 22.89 11.83 7.79
C SER A 78 21.73 11.71 8.79
N LYS A 79 21.79 12.43 9.92
CA LYS A 79 20.71 12.44 10.91
C LYS A 79 19.40 12.99 10.34
N ALA A 80 19.51 13.97 9.44
CA ALA A 80 18.35 14.56 8.77
C ALA A 80 17.66 13.53 7.88
N GLU A 81 18.41 12.79 7.07
CA GLU A 81 17.90 11.73 6.22
C GLU A 81 17.17 10.64 7.01
N VAL A 82 17.77 10.13 8.09
CA VAL A 82 17.13 9.12 8.94
C VAL A 82 15.87 9.65 9.61
N TYR A 83 15.90 10.90 10.10
CA TYR A 83 14.75 11.54 10.71
C TYR A 83 13.61 11.78 9.70
N GLU A 84 13.92 12.33 8.53
CA GLU A 84 12.94 12.61 7.48
C GLU A 84 12.24 11.34 6.98
N VAL A 85 12.98 10.23 6.88
CA VAL A 85 12.40 8.92 6.55
C VAL A 85 11.51 8.44 7.69
N ALA A 86 12.01 8.42 8.94
CA ALA A 86 11.24 7.93 10.08
C ALA A 86 9.94 8.71 10.30
N THR A 87 9.92 10.04 10.11
CA THR A 87 8.73 10.87 10.31
C THR A 87 7.76 10.91 9.13
N PHE A 88 8.09 10.28 8.00
CA PHE A 88 7.22 10.26 6.83
C PHE A 88 6.15 9.15 6.92
N TYR A 89 6.46 8.06 7.61
CA TYR A 89 5.63 6.86 7.65
C TYR A 89 4.77 6.81 8.93
N HIS A 90 3.47 6.54 8.81
CA HIS A 90 2.51 6.65 9.91
C HIS A 90 2.74 5.63 11.03
N HIS A 91 3.38 4.49 10.74
CA HIS A 91 3.56 3.41 11.71
C HIS A 91 4.86 3.54 12.53
N PHE A 92 5.65 4.58 12.30
CA PHE A 92 6.80 4.90 13.14
C PHE A 92 6.44 5.96 14.17
N ASP A 93 6.36 5.54 15.43
CA ASP A 93 6.13 6.43 16.57
C ASP A 93 7.43 7.15 16.95
N VAL A 94 7.74 8.24 16.25
CA VAL A 94 8.96 9.02 16.52
C VAL A 94 8.79 9.92 17.75
N VAL A 95 9.55 9.65 18.80
CA VAL A 95 9.51 10.40 20.07
C VAL A 95 10.67 11.40 20.13
N LYS A 96 10.35 12.70 20.25
CA LYS A 96 11.37 13.75 20.35
C LYS A 96 11.94 13.83 21.77
N GLU A 97 13.04 14.55 21.92
CA GLU A 97 13.71 14.71 23.20
C GLU A 97 12.81 15.45 24.21
N GLY A 98 12.45 14.78 25.30
CA GLY A 98 11.56 15.31 26.33
C GLY A 98 10.08 15.00 26.12
N ASP A 99 9.70 14.38 24.99
CA ASP A 99 8.33 13.91 24.77
C ASP A 99 8.09 12.60 25.54
N THR A 100 6.86 12.40 26.01
CA THR A 100 6.44 11.14 26.61
C THR A 100 6.21 10.11 25.50
N PRO A 101 6.79 8.89 25.59
CA PRO A 101 6.47 7.81 24.66
C PRO A 101 4.97 7.50 24.64
N PRO A 102 4.44 6.98 23.53
CA PRO A 102 3.06 6.51 23.49
C PRO A 102 2.84 5.37 24.48
N GLN A 103 1.56 5.13 24.78
CA GLN A 103 1.12 3.97 25.56
C GLN A 103 1.66 2.67 24.98
N ALA A 104 1.94 1.70 25.85
CA ALA A 104 2.53 0.42 25.46
C ALA A 104 1.63 -0.41 24.53
N LEU A 105 0.32 -0.17 24.55
CA LEU A 105 -0.65 -0.77 23.65
C LEU A 105 -1.37 0.32 22.85
N THR A 106 -1.41 0.14 21.53
CA THR A 106 -2.22 0.96 20.63
C THR A 106 -3.34 0.10 20.05
N VAL A 107 -4.56 0.63 20.12
CA VAL A 107 -5.75 0.13 19.42
C VAL A 107 -5.99 1.06 18.24
N ARG A 108 -5.78 0.57 17.03
CA ARG A 108 -6.05 1.31 15.80
C ARG A 108 -7.47 1.05 15.35
N VAL A 109 -8.25 2.07 15.03
CA VAL A 109 -9.62 1.91 14.53
C VAL A 109 -9.70 2.49 13.13
N CYS A 110 -10.11 1.68 12.17
CA CYS A 110 -10.27 2.12 10.79
C CYS A 110 -11.43 3.13 10.70
N GLU A 111 -11.16 4.31 10.18
CA GLU A 111 -12.17 5.37 10.02
C GLU A 111 -12.53 5.68 8.55
N SER A 112 -12.00 4.92 7.60
CA SER A 112 -12.34 5.12 6.18
C SER A 112 -13.77 4.70 5.84
N LEU A 113 -14.33 5.31 4.80
CA LEU A 113 -15.61 5.04 4.11
C LEU A 113 -16.49 3.94 4.75
N THR A 114 -16.20 2.66 4.47
CA THR A 114 -17.04 1.55 4.94
C THR A 114 -17.09 1.42 6.46
N CYS A 115 -15.97 1.62 7.15
CA CYS A 115 -15.97 1.54 8.62
C CYS A 115 -16.70 2.74 9.23
N GLU A 116 -16.58 3.94 8.65
CA GLU A 116 -17.37 5.09 9.10
C GLU A 116 -18.88 4.84 8.93
N MET A 117 -19.33 4.35 7.76
CA MET A 117 -20.74 3.97 7.56
C MET A 117 -21.23 2.95 8.59
N MET A 118 -20.35 2.07 9.04
CA MET A 118 -20.67 1.03 10.02
C MET A 118 -20.42 1.47 11.48
N GLY A 119 -20.24 2.77 11.74
CA GLY A 119 -20.20 3.34 13.08
C GLY A 119 -18.81 3.43 13.72
N ALA A 120 -17.72 3.46 12.93
CA ALA A 120 -16.36 3.56 13.46
C ALA A 120 -16.14 4.77 14.37
N LYS A 121 -16.77 5.91 14.06
CA LYS A 121 -16.67 7.12 14.90
C LYS A 121 -17.22 6.90 16.31
N ASP A 122 -18.37 6.24 16.40
CA ASP A 122 -18.98 5.89 17.70
C ASP A 122 -18.15 4.85 18.44
N LEU A 123 -17.55 3.90 17.71
CA LEU A 123 -16.62 2.93 18.27
C LEU A 123 -15.38 3.61 18.86
N ILE A 124 -14.74 4.53 18.13
CA ILE A 124 -13.58 5.30 18.60
C ILE A 124 -13.92 6.04 19.91
N ASN A 125 -15.00 6.82 19.90
CA ASN A 125 -15.45 7.57 21.07
C ASN A 125 -15.73 6.66 22.27
N SER A 126 -16.34 5.49 22.02
CA SER A 126 -16.66 4.54 23.09
C SER A 126 -15.39 3.92 23.69
N LEU A 127 -14.40 3.60 22.85
CA LEU A 127 -13.13 3.01 23.27
C LEU A 127 -12.24 3.99 24.03
N GLU A 128 -12.19 5.27 23.61
CA GLU A 128 -11.45 6.32 24.33
C GLU A 128 -11.95 6.47 25.77
N ASN A 129 -13.25 6.28 26.00
CA ASN A 129 -13.83 6.33 27.34
C ASN A 129 -13.63 5.02 28.13
N ALA A 130 -13.52 3.88 27.45
CA ALA A 130 -13.52 2.55 28.09
C ALA A 130 -12.13 2.02 28.43
N LEU A 131 -11.11 2.25 27.58
CA LEU A 131 -9.81 1.55 27.67
C LEU A 131 -8.80 2.18 28.64
N GLY A 132 -9.10 3.37 29.18
CA GLY A 132 -8.27 4.09 30.16
C GLY A 132 -6.95 4.65 29.58
N ASP A 133 -6.18 5.34 30.42
CA ASP A 133 -4.99 6.12 30.00
C ASP A 133 -3.80 5.26 29.54
N ASP A 134 -3.82 3.96 29.83
CA ASP A 134 -2.75 2.99 29.51
C ASP A 134 -2.85 2.43 28.08
N VAL A 135 -3.91 2.76 27.33
CA VAL A 135 -4.12 2.32 25.95
C VAL A 135 -4.36 3.52 25.05
N ARG A 136 -3.60 3.62 23.95
CA ARG A 136 -3.81 4.63 22.92
C ARG A 136 -4.87 4.15 21.94
N VAL A 137 -6.00 4.83 21.84
CA VAL A 137 -6.94 4.67 20.72
C VAL A 137 -6.48 5.61 19.60
N GLN A 138 -6.28 5.06 18.40
CA GLN A 138 -5.78 5.81 17.26
C GLN A 138 -6.71 5.57 16.06
N PRO A 139 -7.40 6.61 15.55
CA PRO A 139 -8.04 6.54 14.25
C PRO A 139 -6.99 6.36 13.16
N VAL A 140 -7.26 5.48 12.20
CA VAL A 140 -6.34 5.20 11.08
C VAL A 140 -7.09 5.03 9.77
N PRO A 141 -6.39 5.23 8.63
CA PRO A 141 -6.90 4.87 7.31
C PRO A 141 -7.25 3.38 7.16
N CYS A 142 -7.77 3.04 5.98
CA CYS A 142 -8.24 1.70 5.64
C CYS A 142 -7.21 0.60 5.95
N VAL A 143 -7.55 -0.35 6.82
CA VAL A 143 -6.70 -1.51 7.18
C VAL A 143 -6.90 -2.72 6.25
N GLY A 144 -7.56 -2.54 5.09
CA GLY A 144 -7.71 -3.58 4.06
C GLY A 144 -8.68 -4.71 4.43
N ARG A 145 -9.76 -4.38 5.15
CA ARG A 145 -10.80 -5.33 5.63
C ARG A 145 -12.21 -4.74 5.55
N CYS A 146 -12.50 -4.01 4.47
CA CYS A 146 -13.77 -3.32 4.33
C CYS A 146 -14.99 -4.27 4.30
N ASP A 147 -14.79 -5.54 3.97
CA ASP A 147 -15.82 -6.58 4.03
C ASP A 147 -16.20 -7.02 5.45
N LYS A 148 -15.38 -6.63 6.44
CA LYS A 148 -15.51 -6.96 7.87
C LYS A 148 -15.76 -5.75 8.75
N ALA A 149 -16.16 -4.63 8.14
CA ALA A 149 -16.39 -3.37 8.83
C ALA A 149 -17.47 -3.47 9.95
N PRO A 150 -17.36 -2.63 11.00
CA PRO A 150 -16.20 -1.79 11.32
C PRO A 150 -15.04 -2.64 11.85
N VAL A 151 -13.80 -2.16 11.71
CA VAL A 151 -12.59 -2.92 12.11
C VAL A 151 -11.73 -2.11 13.07
N ALA A 152 -11.29 -2.77 14.14
CA ALA A 152 -10.23 -2.30 15.03
C ALA A 152 -9.04 -3.26 14.99
N VAL A 153 -7.85 -2.81 15.36
CA VAL A 153 -6.62 -3.63 15.42
C VAL A 153 -5.97 -3.39 16.78
N VAL A 154 -5.93 -4.43 17.61
CA VAL A 154 -5.29 -4.40 18.93
C VAL A 154 -3.86 -4.92 18.77
N GLY A 155 -2.86 -4.04 18.83
CA GLY A 155 -1.50 -4.42 18.43
C GLY A 155 -1.43 -4.80 16.95
N MET A 156 -1.30 -6.09 16.63
CA MET A 156 -1.39 -6.67 15.28
C MET A 156 -2.63 -7.55 15.07
N ASN A 157 -3.48 -7.69 16.10
CA ASN A 157 -4.66 -8.54 16.07
C ASN A 157 -5.88 -7.78 15.51
N PRO A 158 -6.40 -8.12 14.32
CA PRO A 158 -7.61 -7.52 13.80
C PRO A 158 -8.84 -8.03 14.55
N ILE A 159 -9.71 -7.11 14.97
CA ILE A 159 -11.04 -7.36 15.51
C ILE A 159 -12.04 -6.99 14.41
N GLU A 160 -12.60 -8.01 13.78
CA GLU A 160 -13.62 -7.90 12.73
C GLU A 160 -15.00 -7.65 13.33
N HIS A 161 -15.86 -6.90 12.62
CA HIS A 161 -17.17 -6.47 13.11
C HIS A 161 -17.11 -5.87 14.52
N ALA A 162 -16.09 -5.03 14.74
CA ALA A 162 -15.67 -4.58 16.04
C ALA A 162 -16.78 -3.83 16.80
N ASN A 163 -16.89 -4.13 18.08
CA ASN A 163 -17.60 -3.31 19.05
C ASN A 163 -16.72 -3.12 20.30
N SER A 164 -17.11 -2.21 21.20
CA SER A 164 -16.31 -1.89 22.37
C SER A 164 -15.99 -3.10 23.24
N ALA A 165 -16.98 -3.97 23.50
CA ALA A 165 -16.80 -5.15 24.33
C ALA A 165 -15.77 -6.14 23.74
N MET A 166 -15.81 -6.40 22.43
CA MET A 166 -14.86 -7.29 21.76
C MET A 166 -13.42 -6.75 21.82
N VAL A 167 -13.28 -5.43 21.61
CA VAL A 167 -11.96 -4.77 21.65
C VAL A 167 -11.42 -4.74 23.09
N GLU A 168 -12.25 -4.39 24.07
CA GLU A 168 -11.91 -4.43 25.50
C GLU A 168 -11.48 -5.84 25.93
N GLU A 169 -12.20 -6.88 25.49
CA GLU A 169 -11.82 -8.27 25.76
C GLU A 169 -10.44 -8.60 25.18
N ALA A 170 -10.19 -8.23 23.92
CA ALA A 170 -8.89 -8.45 23.28
C ALA A 170 -7.75 -7.70 24.01
N VAL A 171 -7.98 -6.46 24.43
CA VAL A 171 -7.04 -5.66 25.22
C VAL A 171 -6.75 -6.33 26.57
N ASN A 172 -7.79 -6.71 27.31
CA ASN A 172 -7.68 -7.35 28.62
C ASN A 172 -6.92 -8.69 28.55
N ASN A 173 -7.15 -9.45 27.47
CA ASN A 173 -6.48 -10.71 27.20
C ASN A 173 -5.07 -10.53 26.61
N LYS A 174 -4.66 -9.29 26.29
CA LYS A 174 -3.42 -8.99 25.57
C LYS A 174 -3.31 -9.77 24.26
N ALA A 175 -4.43 -9.96 23.58
CA ALA A 175 -4.52 -10.62 22.28
C ALA A 175 -4.00 -9.66 21.20
N ILE A 176 -2.68 -9.53 21.11
CA ILE A 176 -1.97 -8.59 20.22
C ILE A 176 -1.32 -9.24 19.01
N GLU A 177 -1.25 -10.57 18.98
CA GLU A 177 -0.62 -11.33 17.91
C GLU A 177 -1.48 -11.29 16.63
N PRO A 178 -0.86 -11.39 15.44
CA PRO A 178 -1.60 -11.47 14.19
C PRO A 178 -2.61 -12.63 14.18
N GLU A 179 -3.68 -12.48 13.41
CA GLU A 179 -4.63 -13.57 13.19
C GLU A 179 -3.95 -14.82 12.59
N ALA A 180 -4.48 -16.00 12.91
CA ALA A 180 -4.05 -17.23 12.25
C ALA A 180 -4.69 -17.34 10.86
N ILE A 181 -3.86 -17.45 9.82
CA ILE A 181 -4.27 -17.73 8.44
C ILE A 181 -3.79 -19.11 8.00
N TYR A 182 -4.50 -19.73 7.06
CA TYR A 182 -4.22 -21.09 6.57
C TYR A 182 -4.19 -21.14 5.04
N PRO A 183 -3.25 -20.44 4.38
CA PRO A 183 -3.10 -20.52 2.93
C PRO A 183 -2.60 -21.90 2.50
N ILE A 184 -2.73 -22.20 1.21
CA ILE A 184 -2.01 -23.30 0.56
C ILE A 184 -0.51 -23.04 0.76
N ASN A 185 0.13 -23.87 1.57
CA ASN A 185 1.56 -23.80 1.84
C ASN A 185 2.40 -24.45 0.72
N PHE A 186 3.71 -24.27 0.79
CA PHE A 186 4.67 -24.71 -0.22
C PHE A 186 4.58 -26.21 -0.49
N GLU A 187 4.49 -27.02 0.56
CA GLU A 187 4.39 -28.48 0.42
C GLU A 187 3.09 -28.90 -0.27
N ALA A 188 1.96 -28.29 0.12
CA ALA A 188 0.66 -28.56 -0.48
C ALA A 188 0.58 -28.07 -1.94
N TYR A 189 1.24 -26.95 -2.25
CA TYR A 189 1.33 -26.41 -3.61
C TYR A 189 2.14 -27.36 -4.51
N LEU A 190 3.31 -27.83 -4.04
CA LEU A 190 4.12 -28.82 -4.76
C LEU A 190 3.38 -30.14 -4.98
N ALA A 191 2.62 -30.61 -3.98
CA ALA A 191 1.83 -31.84 -4.10
C ALA A 191 0.75 -31.77 -5.20
N GLN A 192 0.33 -30.56 -5.57
CA GLN A 192 -0.61 -30.28 -6.65
C GLN A 192 0.10 -29.90 -7.97
N ASN A 193 1.37 -30.29 -8.13
CA ASN A 193 2.20 -29.98 -9.30
C ASN A 193 2.53 -28.49 -9.45
N GLY A 194 2.50 -27.73 -8.35
CA GLY A 194 2.93 -26.34 -8.33
C GLY A 194 4.39 -26.15 -8.76
N TYR A 195 4.68 -24.98 -9.34
CA TYR A 195 5.96 -24.63 -9.99
C TYR A 195 6.31 -25.42 -11.25
N ASN A 196 5.44 -26.34 -11.69
CA ASN A 196 5.70 -27.09 -12.92
C ASN A 196 5.67 -26.18 -14.16
N THR A 197 4.77 -25.20 -14.21
CA THR A 197 4.70 -24.27 -15.35
C THR A 197 5.97 -23.41 -15.42
N TYR A 198 6.48 -22.96 -14.27
CA TYR A 198 7.79 -22.31 -14.22
C TYR A 198 8.95 -23.23 -14.64
N ARG A 199 8.97 -24.50 -14.21
CA ARG A 199 9.98 -25.49 -14.66
C ARG A 199 9.97 -25.68 -16.18
N LEU A 200 8.78 -25.80 -16.77
CA LEU A 200 8.59 -25.92 -18.23
C LEU A 200 9.03 -24.65 -18.99
N CYS A 201 9.03 -23.48 -18.35
CA CYS A 201 9.64 -22.28 -18.91
C CYS A 201 11.18 -22.41 -18.92
N ARG A 202 11.76 -22.90 -17.83
CA ARG A 202 13.22 -23.00 -17.68
C ARG A 202 13.85 -24.13 -18.49
N ASP A 203 13.14 -25.23 -18.74
CA ASP A 203 13.64 -26.34 -19.56
C ASP A 203 13.50 -26.12 -21.09
N GLY A 204 12.83 -25.04 -21.50
CA GLY A 204 12.64 -24.65 -22.89
C GLY A 204 11.39 -25.20 -23.56
N THR A 205 10.51 -25.89 -22.82
CA THR A 205 9.19 -26.32 -23.31
C THR A 205 8.34 -25.11 -23.68
N TYR A 206 8.23 -24.14 -22.77
CA TYR A 206 7.70 -22.82 -23.10
C TYR A 206 8.81 -21.93 -23.64
N LYS A 207 8.57 -21.37 -24.83
CA LYS A 207 9.44 -20.35 -25.42
C LYS A 207 8.98 -18.98 -24.96
N VAL A 208 9.91 -18.08 -24.64
CA VAL A 208 9.57 -16.73 -24.16
C VAL A 208 8.61 -16.01 -25.11
N GLU A 209 8.84 -16.06 -26.43
CA GLU A 209 7.93 -15.41 -27.39
C GLU A 209 6.50 -15.96 -27.35
N LYS A 210 6.33 -17.25 -27.06
CA LYS A 210 4.99 -17.83 -26.88
C LYS A 210 4.33 -17.36 -25.59
N VAL A 211 5.10 -17.21 -24.52
CA VAL A 211 4.60 -16.66 -23.25
C VAL A 211 4.20 -15.20 -23.43
N LEU A 212 5.03 -14.37 -24.07
CA LEU A 212 4.70 -12.97 -24.35
C LEU A 212 3.46 -12.85 -25.25
N ALA A 213 3.34 -13.70 -26.28
CA ALA A 213 2.13 -13.75 -27.10
C ALA A 213 0.88 -14.14 -26.29
N ALA A 214 0.97 -15.15 -25.43
CA ALA A 214 -0.15 -15.52 -24.55
C ALA A 214 -0.55 -14.38 -23.60
N MET A 215 0.42 -13.64 -23.06
CA MET A 215 0.15 -12.46 -22.24
C MET A 215 -0.55 -11.35 -23.04
N ASP A 216 -0.10 -11.08 -24.27
CA ASP A 216 -0.75 -10.11 -25.17
C ASP A 216 -2.18 -10.54 -25.52
N ASP A 217 -2.35 -11.81 -25.93
CA ASP A 217 -3.63 -12.41 -26.34
C ASP A 217 -4.64 -12.50 -25.18
N SER A 218 -4.16 -12.61 -23.94
CA SER A 218 -5.03 -12.65 -22.74
C SER A 218 -5.73 -11.32 -22.45
N GLY A 219 -5.24 -10.22 -23.04
CA GLY A 219 -5.71 -8.88 -22.72
C GLY A 219 -5.47 -8.47 -21.27
N LEU A 220 -4.60 -9.16 -20.52
CA LEU A 220 -4.31 -8.83 -19.13
C LEU A 220 -3.76 -7.40 -19.02
N ARG A 221 -4.37 -6.63 -18.12
CA ARG A 221 -3.97 -5.27 -17.76
C ARG A 221 -3.48 -5.25 -16.31
N GLY A 222 -2.69 -4.24 -15.95
CA GLY A 222 -2.26 -4.04 -14.56
C GLY A 222 -3.45 -3.78 -13.64
N LEU A 223 -3.69 -4.71 -12.72
CA LEU A 223 -4.84 -4.75 -11.81
C LEU A 223 -4.64 -3.93 -10.51
N GLY A 224 -3.57 -3.13 -10.45
CA GLY A 224 -3.34 -2.15 -9.38
C GLY A 224 -4.04 -0.81 -9.59
N GLY A 225 -4.64 -0.58 -10.77
CA GLY A 225 -5.53 0.57 -11.02
C GLY A 225 -5.30 1.33 -12.30
N ALA A 226 -4.04 1.48 -12.74
CA ALA A 226 -3.72 2.22 -13.97
C ALA A 226 -4.14 1.48 -15.26
N GLY A 227 -4.33 0.15 -15.19
CA GLY A 227 -4.77 -0.63 -16.34
C GLY A 227 -3.79 -0.63 -17.52
N PHE A 228 -2.48 -0.56 -17.33
CA PHE A 228 -1.55 -0.67 -18.46
C PHE A 228 -1.45 -2.13 -18.96
N PRO A 229 -1.42 -2.42 -20.28
CA PRO A 229 -1.32 -3.80 -20.77
C PRO A 229 -0.06 -4.54 -20.29
N ALA A 230 -0.23 -5.70 -19.67
CA ALA A 230 0.85 -6.43 -19.00
C ALA A 230 1.90 -6.95 -19.99
N GLY A 231 1.47 -7.60 -21.08
CA GLY A 231 2.39 -8.12 -22.12
C GLY A 231 3.25 -7.04 -22.76
N ARG A 232 2.66 -5.86 -23.04
CA ARG A 232 3.41 -4.69 -23.52
C ARG A 232 4.45 -4.21 -22.49
N LYS A 233 4.10 -4.17 -21.20
CA LYS A 233 5.04 -3.79 -20.12
C LYS A 233 6.23 -4.75 -20.08
N TRP A 234 5.99 -6.05 -20.24
CA TRP A 234 7.03 -7.08 -20.26
C TRP A 234 7.99 -6.90 -21.44
N ARG A 235 7.46 -6.63 -22.64
CA ARG A 235 8.29 -6.37 -23.83
C ARG A 235 9.18 -5.15 -23.65
N ILE A 236 8.62 -4.03 -23.17
CA ILE A 236 9.37 -2.80 -22.89
C ILE A 236 10.56 -3.10 -21.98
N VAL A 237 10.31 -3.75 -20.83
CA VAL A 237 11.39 -4.03 -19.86
C VAL A 237 12.36 -5.07 -20.39
N ARG A 238 11.90 -6.10 -21.10
CA ARG A 238 12.76 -7.12 -21.70
C ARG A 238 13.80 -6.53 -22.64
N ASP A 239 13.42 -5.50 -23.41
CA ASP A 239 14.28 -4.81 -24.37
C ASP A 239 15.26 -3.82 -23.71
N MET A 240 15.15 -3.59 -22.40
CA MET A 240 16.05 -2.71 -21.65
C MET A 240 17.39 -3.39 -21.33
N PRO A 241 18.47 -2.60 -21.15
CA PRO A 241 19.78 -3.13 -20.77
C PRO A 241 19.76 -3.86 -19.42
N GLU A 242 20.54 -4.94 -19.33
CA GLU A 242 20.84 -5.58 -18.06
C GLU A 242 21.75 -4.70 -17.17
N PRO A 243 21.70 -4.85 -15.84
CA PRO A 243 20.80 -5.71 -15.06
C PRO A 243 19.41 -5.10 -14.85
N LYS A 244 18.35 -5.91 -15.01
CA LYS A 244 16.94 -5.55 -14.74
C LYS A 244 16.47 -6.06 -13.37
N LEU A 245 15.48 -5.35 -12.81
CA LEU A 245 14.87 -5.67 -11.51
C LEU A 245 13.36 -5.82 -11.62
N MET A 246 12.74 -6.47 -10.64
CA MET A 246 11.28 -6.50 -10.49
C MET A 246 10.88 -5.89 -9.14
N ALA A 247 9.82 -5.09 -9.16
CA ALA A 247 9.12 -4.63 -7.98
C ALA A 247 7.69 -5.18 -8.00
N VAL A 248 7.25 -5.82 -6.94
CA VAL A 248 5.87 -6.30 -6.78
C VAL A 248 5.18 -5.46 -5.70
N ASN A 249 4.07 -4.86 -6.08
CA ASN A 249 3.28 -4.00 -5.23
C ASN A 249 2.15 -4.79 -4.53
N ILE A 250 2.26 -4.89 -3.20
CA ILE A 250 1.22 -5.38 -2.27
C ILE A 250 0.92 -4.30 -1.21
N ASP A 251 1.07 -3.02 -1.59
CA ASP A 251 0.60 -1.89 -0.81
C ASP A 251 -0.86 -1.59 -1.17
N GLU A 252 -1.74 -2.53 -0.84
CA GLU A 252 -3.19 -2.47 -1.08
C GLU A 252 -3.85 -1.42 -0.17
N GLY A 253 -3.51 -0.15 -0.35
CA GLY A 253 -3.88 0.96 0.53
C GLY A 253 -5.18 1.68 0.15
N GLU A 254 -5.70 1.50 -1.07
CA GLU A 254 -6.92 2.17 -1.53
C GLU A 254 -8.13 1.75 -0.66
N PRO A 255 -8.84 2.69 -0.03
CA PRO A 255 -10.02 2.38 0.77
C PRO A 255 -11.07 1.58 -0.02
N GLY A 256 -11.40 0.39 0.49
CA GLY A 256 -12.31 -0.55 -0.16
C GLY A 256 -11.64 -1.69 -0.92
N THR A 257 -10.32 -1.65 -1.18
CA THR A 257 -9.62 -2.78 -1.82
C THR A 257 -9.21 -3.84 -0.78
N LEU A 258 -9.48 -5.11 -1.09
CA LEU A 258 -9.06 -6.28 -0.29
C LEU A 258 -8.80 -7.54 -1.14
N LYS A 259 -8.62 -7.37 -2.46
CA LYS A 259 -8.47 -8.46 -3.43
C LYS A 259 -7.10 -9.12 -3.32
N ASP A 260 -6.06 -8.34 -3.07
CA ASP A 260 -4.71 -8.86 -2.92
C ASP A 260 -4.63 -9.66 -1.62
N LYS A 261 -5.17 -9.13 -0.51
CA LYS A 261 -5.35 -9.91 0.74
C LYS A 261 -6.13 -11.20 0.50
N TYR A 262 -7.25 -11.14 -0.22
CA TYR A 262 -8.09 -12.31 -0.50
C TYR A 262 -7.32 -13.45 -1.16
N TYR A 263 -6.49 -13.16 -2.16
CA TYR A 263 -5.67 -14.18 -2.82
C TYR A 263 -4.50 -14.65 -1.95
N LEU A 264 -3.84 -13.75 -1.22
CA LEU A 264 -2.70 -14.09 -0.36
C LEU A 264 -3.09 -14.95 0.84
N ASP A 265 -4.28 -14.72 1.42
CA ASP A 265 -4.83 -15.55 2.50
C ASP A 265 -5.13 -17.00 2.05
N ARG A 266 -5.19 -17.26 0.74
CA ARG A 266 -5.63 -18.54 0.15
C ARG A 266 -4.52 -19.28 -0.58
N ASP A 267 -3.88 -18.66 -1.56
CA ASP A 267 -2.88 -19.29 -2.43
C ASP A 267 -1.79 -18.28 -2.83
N PRO A 268 -0.83 -18.01 -1.92
CA PRO A 268 0.28 -17.10 -2.22
C PRO A 268 1.21 -17.67 -3.30
N HIS A 269 1.26 -18.99 -3.48
CA HIS A 269 2.19 -19.63 -4.41
C HIS A 269 1.79 -19.49 -5.88
N CYS A 270 0.49 -19.37 -6.19
CA CYS A 270 0.04 -19.03 -7.53
C CYS A 270 0.65 -17.71 -8.02
N PHE A 271 0.63 -16.68 -7.17
CA PHE A 271 1.30 -15.41 -7.43
C PHE A 271 2.82 -15.57 -7.53
N LEU A 272 3.46 -16.26 -6.57
CA LEU A 272 4.91 -16.43 -6.57
C LEU A 272 5.41 -17.17 -7.82
N GLU A 273 4.66 -18.16 -8.32
CA GLU A 273 4.98 -18.85 -9.56
C GLU A 273 4.84 -17.91 -10.78
N GLY A 274 3.75 -17.16 -10.87
CA GLY A 274 3.55 -16.17 -11.92
C GLY A 274 4.63 -15.07 -11.93
N MET A 275 5.06 -14.63 -10.75
CA MET A 275 6.16 -13.70 -10.54
C MET A 275 7.49 -14.26 -11.08
N LEU A 276 7.81 -15.52 -10.80
CA LEU A 276 9.01 -16.19 -11.31
C LEU A 276 8.98 -16.36 -12.84
N ILE A 277 7.82 -16.69 -13.40
CA ILE A 277 7.62 -16.76 -14.87
C ILE A 277 7.84 -15.40 -15.51
N ALA A 278 7.28 -14.34 -14.94
CA ALA A 278 7.48 -12.97 -15.42
C ALA A 278 8.96 -12.58 -15.38
N ALA A 279 9.65 -12.86 -14.27
CA ALA A 279 11.07 -12.57 -14.12
C ALA A 279 11.92 -13.31 -15.16
N TRP A 280 11.66 -14.60 -15.40
CA TRP A 280 12.31 -15.37 -16.46
C TRP A 280 12.03 -14.80 -17.86
N ALA A 281 10.77 -14.47 -18.15
CA ALA A 281 10.35 -13.94 -19.44
C ALA A 281 10.94 -12.55 -19.74
N THR A 282 11.38 -11.80 -18.73
CA THR A 282 12.02 -10.49 -18.91
C THR A 282 13.50 -10.45 -18.59
N GLY A 283 14.10 -11.54 -18.12
CA GLY A 283 15.53 -11.61 -17.78
C GLY A 283 15.89 -10.90 -16.47
N ILE A 284 15.12 -11.12 -15.41
CA ILE A 284 15.30 -10.50 -14.09
C ILE A 284 15.82 -11.53 -13.10
N ASN A 285 16.84 -11.15 -12.32
CA ASN A 285 17.49 -12.03 -11.33
C ASN A 285 17.24 -11.60 -9.88
N GLU A 286 16.64 -10.43 -9.65
CA GLU A 286 16.35 -9.89 -8.32
C GLU A 286 14.93 -9.29 -8.29
N ILE A 287 14.14 -9.72 -7.30
CA ILE A 287 12.74 -9.39 -7.16
C ILE A 287 12.49 -8.81 -5.77
N TYR A 288 11.83 -7.66 -5.70
CA TYR A 288 11.47 -6.99 -4.46
C TYR A 288 9.96 -6.99 -4.32
N ILE A 289 9.44 -7.65 -3.29
CA ILE A 289 8.03 -7.65 -2.93
C ILE A 289 7.83 -6.62 -1.83
N TYR A 290 7.02 -5.60 -2.07
CA TYR A 290 6.68 -4.59 -1.08
C TYR A 290 5.30 -4.87 -0.51
N LEU A 291 5.24 -5.12 0.80
CA LEU A 291 4.03 -5.49 1.51
C LEU A 291 3.69 -4.45 2.57
N ARG A 292 2.46 -3.95 2.55
CA ARG A 292 1.95 -3.04 3.58
C ARG A 292 2.04 -3.63 4.98
N ASP A 293 2.18 -2.78 5.99
CA ASP A 293 2.42 -3.20 7.36
C ASP A 293 1.20 -3.87 8.02
N GLU A 294 0.01 -3.42 7.63
CA GLU A 294 -1.28 -3.86 8.19
C GLU A 294 -1.55 -5.35 7.94
N TYR A 295 -0.85 -5.95 6.99
CA TYR A 295 -0.96 -7.36 6.62
C TYR A 295 0.02 -8.23 7.41
N ALA A 296 0.03 -8.09 8.74
CA ALA A 296 0.98 -8.76 9.63
C ALA A 296 0.97 -10.30 9.51
N ALA A 297 -0.21 -10.93 9.43
CA ALA A 297 -0.35 -12.37 9.27
C ALA A 297 0.17 -12.86 7.90
N ILE A 298 -0.14 -12.13 6.83
CA ILE A 298 0.39 -12.41 5.48
C ILE A 298 1.89 -12.22 5.45
N ARG A 299 2.44 -11.19 6.11
CA ARG A 299 3.89 -10.97 6.22
C ARG A 299 4.58 -12.18 6.85
N GLN A 300 4.03 -12.71 7.95
CA GLN A 300 4.55 -13.91 8.59
C GLN A 300 4.51 -15.10 7.61
N SER A 301 3.35 -15.35 7.00
CA SER A 301 3.18 -16.46 6.05
C SER A 301 4.12 -16.34 4.84
N LEU A 302 4.18 -15.19 4.18
CA LEU A 302 5.07 -14.97 3.03
C LEU A 302 6.55 -15.10 3.42
N THR A 303 6.95 -14.64 4.61
CA THR A 303 8.32 -14.81 5.09
C THR A 303 8.68 -16.30 5.19
N GLU A 304 7.80 -17.11 5.78
CA GLU A 304 7.99 -18.55 5.93
C GLU A 304 7.99 -19.27 4.57
N GLU A 305 7.01 -18.98 3.72
CA GLU A 305 6.83 -19.64 2.41
C GLU A 305 7.91 -19.25 1.40
N ILE A 306 8.37 -17.99 1.39
CA ILE A 306 9.53 -17.56 0.57
C ILE A 306 10.81 -18.24 1.07
N ALA A 307 11.01 -18.39 2.39
CA ALA A 307 12.18 -19.08 2.92
C ALA A 307 12.21 -20.56 2.49
N LYS A 308 11.07 -21.26 2.52
CA LYS A 308 10.94 -22.64 2.01
C LYS A 308 11.23 -22.74 0.51
N LEU A 309 10.70 -21.81 -0.28
CA LEU A 309 10.92 -21.72 -1.72
C LEU A 309 12.41 -21.49 -2.04
N ILE A 310 13.09 -20.61 -1.32
CA ILE A 310 14.54 -20.37 -1.46
C ILE A 310 15.35 -21.60 -1.05
N ALA A 311 14.96 -22.29 0.02
CA ALA A 311 15.64 -23.49 0.49
C ALA A 311 15.49 -24.68 -0.48
N ASN A 312 14.37 -24.73 -1.23
CA ASN A 312 14.05 -25.81 -2.16
C ASN A 312 13.59 -25.24 -3.51
N PRO A 313 14.48 -24.57 -4.26
CA PRO A 313 14.08 -23.86 -5.47
C PRO A 313 13.62 -24.86 -6.54
N PRO A 314 12.55 -24.55 -7.31
CA PRO A 314 12.02 -25.45 -8.32
C PRO A 314 12.96 -25.63 -9.52
N VAL A 315 13.93 -24.73 -9.70
CA VAL A 315 14.92 -24.70 -10.78
C VAL A 315 16.26 -24.14 -10.26
N GLU A 316 17.36 -24.48 -10.93
CA GLU A 316 18.66 -23.84 -10.71
C GLU A 316 18.64 -22.36 -11.16
N ASP A 317 19.41 -21.52 -10.47
CA ASP A 317 19.52 -20.06 -10.69
C ASP A 317 18.17 -19.32 -10.60
N MET A 318 17.32 -19.70 -9.64
CA MET A 318 16.11 -18.94 -9.33
C MET A 318 16.47 -17.49 -8.91
N PRO A 319 15.71 -16.47 -9.35
CA PRO A 319 15.89 -15.10 -8.90
C PRO A 319 15.90 -14.96 -7.38
N THR A 320 16.70 -14.02 -6.88
CA THR A 320 16.70 -13.67 -5.45
C THR A 320 15.41 -12.91 -5.15
N ILE A 321 14.73 -13.29 -4.07
CA ILE A 321 13.47 -12.66 -3.64
C ILE A 321 13.73 -11.93 -2.31
N TYR A 322 13.37 -10.64 -2.28
CA TYR A 322 13.42 -9.80 -1.10
C TYR A 322 12.00 -9.37 -0.73
N LEU A 323 11.55 -9.71 0.48
CA LEU A 323 10.33 -9.15 1.06
C LEU A 323 10.68 -7.86 1.81
N ARG A 324 9.99 -6.77 1.51
CA ARG A 324 10.14 -5.45 2.12
C ARG A 324 8.86 -5.05 2.81
N ARG A 325 8.99 -4.56 4.04
CA ARG A 325 7.87 -4.13 4.88
C ARG A 325 7.62 -2.63 4.66
N GLY A 326 6.40 -2.28 4.27
CA GLY A 326 5.91 -0.90 4.28
C GLY A 326 5.62 -0.42 5.70
N ALA A 327 5.31 0.87 5.87
CA ALA A 327 5.17 1.48 7.19
C ALA A 327 3.96 2.43 7.31
N GLY A 328 2.87 2.10 6.62
CA GLY A 328 1.62 2.86 6.64
C GLY A 328 1.75 4.19 5.90
N ALA A 329 1.70 4.16 4.57
CA ALA A 329 1.64 5.36 3.74
C ALA A 329 0.97 4.98 2.40
N TYR A 330 -0.27 5.39 2.18
CA TYR A 330 -1.06 5.06 0.97
C TYR A 330 -0.34 5.48 -0.32
N ILE A 331 0.39 6.59 -0.29
CA ILE A 331 1.15 7.04 -1.46
C ILE A 331 2.20 6.02 -1.93
N CYS A 332 2.68 5.11 -1.08
CA CYS A 332 3.59 4.04 -1.48
C CYS A 332 2.91 2.99 -2.38
N GLY A 333 1.60 3.02 -2.56
CA GLY A 333 0.91 2.28 -3.62
C GLY A 333 1.21 2.81 -5.02
N GLU A 334 1.72 4.05 -5.15
CA GLU A 334 2.20 4.60 -6.41
C GLU A 334 3.56 3.98 -6.80
N GLU A 335 3.70 3.58 -8.07
CA GLU A 335 4.83 2.76 -8.56
C GLU A 335 6.22 3.29 -8.16
N SER A 336 6.42 4.61 -8.21
CA SER A 336 7.71 5.25 -7.99
C SER A 336 7.94 5.63 -6.54
N ALA A 337 6.87 5.94 -5.79
CA ALA A 337 6.90 6.10 -4.35
C ALA A 337 7.25 4.78 -3.63
N MET A 338 6.67 3.66 -4.08
CA MET A 338 7.04 2.32 -3.61
C MET A 338 8.55 2.08 -3.76
N ILE A 339 9.09 2.43 -4.93
CA ILE A 339 10.51 2.28 -5.24
C ILE A 339 11.38 3.15 -4.33
N GLU A 340 11.01 4.40 -4.08
CA GLU A 340 11.71 5.24 -3.10
C GLU A 340 11.66 4.64 -1.69
N SER A 341 10.55 4.01 -1.30
CA SER A 341 10.43 3.30 -0.02
C SER A 341 11.37 2.09 0.04
N ILE A 342 11.36 1.22 -0.98
CA ILE A 342 12.29 0.06 -1.08
C ILE A 342 13.76 0.53 -1.02
N GLU A 343 14.07 1.69 -1.57
CA GLU A 343 15.41 2.30 -1.53
C GLU A 343 15.76 2.98 -0.20
N GLY A 344 14.92 2.84 0.83
CA GLY A 344 15.14 3.37 2.17
C GLY A 344 14.93 4.88 2.27
N LYS A 345 14.06 5.47 1.44
CA LYS A 345 13.76 6.90 1.41
C LYS A 345 12.30 7.15 1.76
N ARG A 346 11.89 8.43 1.76
CA ARG A 346 10.47 8.81 1.82
C ARG A 346 9.78 8.37 0.53
N GLY A 347 8.56 7.83 0.63
CA GLY A 347 7.72 7.43 -0.51
C GLY A 347 7.17 8.61 -1.30
N MET A 348 8.05 9.47 -1.82
CA MET A 348 7.69 10.63 -2.64
C MET A 348 7.78 10.25 -4.12
N PRO A 349 6.70 10.35 -4.91
CA PRO A 349 6.71 10.00 -6.32
C PRO A 349 7.82 10.71 -7.11
N ARG A 350 8.44 9.97 -8.02
CA ARG A 350 9.45 10.50 -8.94
C ARG A 350 8.79 11.29 -10.06
N LEU A 351 9.45 12.36 -10.49
CA LEU A 351 9.02 13.10 -11.68
C LEU A 351 9.28 12.23 -12.92
N ARG A 352 8.27 12.10 -13.78
CA ARG A 352 8.34 11.37 -15.05
C ARG A 352 8.37 12.38 -16.21
N PRO A 353 9.16 12.15 -17.28
CA PRO A 353 10.15 11.07 -17.48
C PRO A 353 11.46 11.27 -16.69
N PRO A 354 12.31 10.21 -16.50
CA PRO A 354 12.18 8.85 -17.06
C PRO A 354 11.12 7.98 -16.36
N PHE A 355 10.62 6.97 -17.06
CA PHE A 355 9.65 6.02 -16.49
C PHE A 355 10.37 4.91 -15.69
N VAL A 356 9.65 4.24 -14.78
CA VAL A 356 10.17 3.13 -13.96
C VAL A 356 10.73 1.98 -14.81
N ALA A 357 10.10 1.72 -15.95
CA ALA A 357 10.56 0.72 -16.91
C ALA A 357 11.97 1.01 -17.45
N GLU A 358 12.43 2.26 -17.42
CA GLU A 358 13.76 2.69 -17.86
C GLU A 358 14.70 2.92 -16.67
N VAL A 359 14.23 3.66 -15.65
CA VAL A 359 15.01 4.05 -14.47
C VAL A 359 14.13 3.90 -13.22
N GLY A 360 14.03 2.66 -12.74
CA GLY A 360 13.29 2.26 -11.54
C GLY A 360 14.20 2.01 -10.34
N LEU A 361 14.04 0.84 -9.71
CA LEU A 361 14.79 0.41 -8.52
C LEU A 361 16.30 0.55 -8.73
N PHE A 362 16.95 1.25 -7.81
CA PHE A 362 18.39 1.49 -7.80
C PHE A 362 18.93 2.09 -9.10
N GLY A 363 18.09 2.86 -9.80
CA GLY A 363 18.40 3.47 -11.09
C GLY A 363 18.48 2.48 -12.26
N ARG A 364 17.87 1.30 -12.14
CA ARG A 364 17.87 0.24 -13.14
C ARG A 364 16.50 0.05 -13.78
N PRO A 365 16.41 -0.45 -15.02
CA PRO A 365 15.14 -0.78 -15.64
C PRO A 365 14.37 -1.78 -14.76
N THR A 366 13.11 -1.45 -14.45
CA THR A 366 12.32 -2.20 -13.46
C THR A 366 10.97 -2.62 -14.01
N LEU A 367 10.67 -3.91 -13.92
CA LEU A 367 9.32 -4.42 -14.13
C LEU A 367 8.53 -4.28 -12.84
N GLU A 368 7.57 -3.37 -12.82
CA GLU A 368 6.63 -3.20 -11.71
C GLU A 368 5.31 -3.92 -12.02
N HIS A 369 4.74 -4.63 -11.04
CA HIS A 369 3.39 -5.19 -11.11
C HIS A 369 2.69 -5.17 -9.74
N ASN A 370 1.39 -4.97 -9.76
CA ASN A 370 0.51 -5.41 -8.68
C ASN A 370 0.49 -6.94 -8.58
N MET A 371 0.37 -7.47 -7.36
CA MET A 371 0.35 -8.90 -7.07
C MET A 371 -0.66 -9.71 -7.89
N GLU A 372 -1.92 -9.26 -7.97
CA GLU A 372 -2.97 -9.96 -8.71
C GLU A 372 -2.66 -10.09 -10.20
N SER A 373 -1.96 -9.10 -10.78
CA SER A 373 -1.55 -9.17 -12.19
C SER A 373 -0.62 -10.36 -12.44
N LEU A 374 0.23 -10.70 -11.46
CA LEU A 374 1.12 -11.85 -11.53
C LEU A 374 0.40 -13.16 -11.19
N TYR A 375 -0.64 -13.12 -10.34
CA TYR A 375 -1.48 -14.29 -10.02
C TYR A 375 -2.06 -14.96 -11.27
N TRP A 376 -2.55 -14.17 -12.24
CA TRP A 376 -3.17 -14.71 -13.45
C TRP A 376 -2.19 -15.34 -14.45
N VAL A 377 -0.88 -15.09 -14.33
CA VAL A 377 0.14 -15.53 -15.31
C VAL A 377 0.16 -17.04 -15.47
N ARG A 378 0.14 -17.79 -14.36
CA ARG A 378 0.14 -19.27 -14.40
C ARG A 378 -1.08 -19.78 -15.16
N ASP A 379 -2.25 -19.30 -14.78
CA ASP A 379 -3.54 -19.72 -15.36
C ASP A 379 -3.63 -19.37 -16.86
N ILE A 380 -3.09 -18.22 -17.29
CA ILE A 380 -3.02 -17.86 -18.72
C ILE A 380 -2.17 -18.87 -19.49
N LEU A 381 -1.07 -19.36 -18.93
CA LEU A 381 -0.21 -20.33 -19.60
C LEU A 381 -0.78 -21.74 -19.58
N GLU A 382 -1.43 -22.15 -18.49
CA GLU A 382 -1.98 -23.50 -18.36
C GLU A 382 -3.32 -23.69 -19.08
N LYS A 383 -4.19 -22.68 -19.04
CA LYS A 383 -5.56 -22.73 -19.57
C LYS A 383 -5.70 -21.99 -20.90
N GLY A 384 -4.68 -21.22 -21.28
CA GLY A 384 -4.70 -20.34 -22.46
C GLY A 384 -5.39 -19.00 -22.20
N PRO A 385 -5.22 -18.02 -23.11
CA PRO A 385 -5.82 -16.67 -23.01
C PRO A 385 -7.34 -16.63 -22.80
N GLY A 386 -8.05 -17.68 -23.22
CA GLY A 386 -9.50 -17.82 -23.05
C GLY A 386 -9.95 -17.79 -21.59
N CYS A 387 -9.08 -18.17 -20.64
CA CYS A 387 -9.41 -18.13 -19.21
C CYS A 387 -9.82 -16.73 -18.70
N LEU A 388 -9.41 -15.67 -19.41
CA LEU A 388 -9.89 -14.32 -19.21
C LEU A 388 -10.83 -13.87 -20.34
N THR A 389 -10.43 -14.10 -21.59
CA THR A 389 -11.11 -13.50 -22.76
C THR A 389 -12.43 -14.14 -23.14
N ASP A 390 -12.74 -15.34 -22.65
CA ASP A 390 -14.05 -15.99 -22.83
C ASP A 390 -15.14 -15.38 -21.92
N HIS A 391 -14.75 -14.45 -21.04
CA HIS A 391 -15.63 -13.73 -20.13
C HIS A 391 -15.79 -12.26 -20.53
N GLY A 392 -16.87 -11.63 -20.08
CA GLY A 392 -17.14 -10.21 -20.29
C GLY A 392 -18.64 -9.91 -20.37
N ARG A 393 -19.02 -8.66 -20.14
CA ARG A 393 -20.39 -8.14 -20.31
C ARG A 393 -20.37 -6.74 -20.90
N ASN A 394 -21.52 -6.32 -21.46
CA ASN A 394 -21.74 -4.95 -21.93
C ASN A 394 -20.64 -4.43 -22.86
N GLY A 395 -20.16 -5.28 -23.78
CA GLY A 395 -19.12 -4.94 -24.76
C GLY A 395 -17.69 -4.94 -24.22
N ARG A 396 -17.49 -5.39 -22.98
CA ARG A 396 -16.17 -5.55 -22.34
C ARG A 396 -15.76 -7.02 -22.33
N VAL A 397 -14.46 -7.26 -22.15
CA VAL A 397 -13.83 -8.59 -22.21
C VAL A 397 -12.87 -8.75 -21.03
N GLY A 398 -12.87 -9.93 -20.41
CA GLY A 398 -12.02 -10.26 -19.27
C GLY A 398 -12.79 -10.62 -18.00
N LEU A 399 -12.02 -10.98 -16.98
CA LEU A 399 -12.47 -11.11 -15.59
C LEU A 399 -11.86 -9.99 -14.74
N ARG A 400 -12.55 -9.67 -13.64
CA ARG A 400 -12.08 -8.74 -12.61
C ARG A 400 -12.46 -9.25 -11.23
N SER A 401 -11.56 -9.02 -10.28
CA SER A 401 -11.80 -9.25 -8.86
C SER A 401 -12.33 -7.95 -8.24
N PHE A 402 -13.64 -7.87 -8.05
CA PHE A 402 -14.27 -6.70 -7.43
C PHE A 402 -14.22 -6.84 -5.91
N SER A 403 -13.56 -5.91 -5.23
CA SER A 403 -13.61 -5.83 -3.76
C SER A 403 -14.87 -5.04 -3.37
N VAL A 404 -15.96 -5.73 -3.00
CA VAL A 404 -17.24 -5.09 -2.70
C VAL A 404 -17.45 -4.98 -1.20
N SER A 405 -17.80 -3.78 -0.74
CA SER A 405 -18.09 -3.50 0.66
C SER A 405 -19.24 -2.49 0.81
N GLY A 406 -19.61 -2.15 2.05
CA GLY A 406 -20.71 -1.24 2.34
C GLY A 406 -22.04 -1.94 2.59
N ARG A 407 -23.16 -1.35 2.16
CA ARG A 407 -24.54 -1.75 2.51
C ARG A 407 -25.08 -2.94 1.69
N VAL A 408 -24.28 -3.97 1.50
CA VAL A 408 -24.65 -5.19 0.76
C VAL A 408 -24.70 -6.43 1.66
N ASN A 409 -25.47 -7.46 1.28
CA ASN A 409 -25.61 -8.68 2.09
C ASN A 409 -24.35 -9.56 2.13
N LYS A 410 -23.59 -9.60 1.03
CA LYS A 410 -22.36 -10.40 0.91
C LYS A 410 -21.19 -9.52 0.46
N PRO A 411 -20.64 -8.68 1.36
CA PRO A 411 -19.39 -7.99 1.07
C PRO A 411 -18.25 -9.01 0.98
N GLY A 412 -17.21 -8.66 0.23
CA GLY A 412 -16.06 -9.52 -0.06
C GLY A 412 -15.58 -9.36 -1.50
N VAL A 413 -14.67 -10.25 -1.89
CA VAL A 413 -14.11 -10.25 -3.25
C VAL A 413 -14.94 -11.16 -4.15
N HIS A 414 -15.43 -10.59 -5.25
CA HIS A 414 -16.24 -11.28 -6.25
C HIS A 414 -15.51 -11.28 -7.58
N LEU A 415 -15.17 -12.48 -8.08
CA LEU A 415 -14.63 -12.66 -9.43
C LEU A 415 -15.80 -12.62 -10.42
N ALA A 416 -15.90 -11.55 -11.19
CA ALA A 416 -17.00 -11.31 -12.11
C ALA A 416 -16.50 -10.88 -13.50
N PRO A 417 -17.34 -11.00 -14.55
CA PRO A 417 -17.02 -10.49 -15.88
C PRO A 417 -16.69 -8.99 -15.86
N ALA A 418 -15.64 -8.59 -16.56
CA ALA A 418 -15.38 -7.18 -16.85
C ALA A 418 -16.60 -6.59 -17.58
N GLY A 419 -16.97 -5.35 -17.22
CA GLY A 419 -18.14 -4.66 -17.78
C GLY A 419 -19.48 -5.03 -17.17
N ILE A 420 -19.52 -5.89 -16.15
CA ILE A 420 -20.72 -6.03 -15.31
C ILE A 420 -21.12 -4.66 -14.76
N SER A 421 -22.42 -4.39 -14.67
CA SER A 421 -22.95 -3.18 -14.06
C SER A 421 -22.96 -3.29 -12.53
N MET A 422 -23.12 -2.18 -11.82
CA MET A 422 -23.23 -2.19 -10.37
C MET A 422 -24.50 -2.90 -9.91
N GLN A 423 -25.62 -2.73 -10.63
CA GLN A 423 -26.88 -3.39 -10.32
C GLN A 423 -26.75 -4.92 -10.43
N GLU A 424 -26.20 -5.42 -11.55
CA GLU A 424 -25.92 -6.84 -11.74
C GLU A 424 -24.98 -7.39 -10.65
N LEU A 425 -23.95 -6.63 -10.27
CA LEU A 425 -23.01 -7.05 -9.23
C LEU A 425 -23.69 -7.20 -7.86
N ILE A 426 -24.56 -6.24 -7.48
CA ILE A 426 -25.35 -6.31 -6.24
C ILE A 426 -26.26 -7.55 -6.25
N ASP A 427 -27.01 -7.73 -7.34
CA ASP A 427 -28.06 -8.75 -7.42
C ASP A 427 -27.49 -10.16 -7.54
N GLU A 428 -26.47 -10.36 -8.39
CA GLU A 428 -25.94 -11.69 -8.70
C GLU A 428 -24.86 -12.18 -7.73
N TYR A 429 -24.03 -11.28 -7.20
CA TYR A 429 -22.86 -11.64 -6.39
C TYR A 429 -23.03 -11.26 -4.92
N CYS A 430 -23.57 -10.06 -4.65
CA CYS A 430 -23.72 -9.59 -3.28
C CYS A 430 -25.01 -10.07 -2.60
N GLY A 431 -25.97 -10.60 -3.35
CA GLY A 431 -27.25 -11.07 -2.81
C GLY A 431 -28.16 -9.93 -2.36
N GLY A 432 -28.08 -8.77 -3.01
CA GLY A 432 -28.90 -7.59 -2.72
C GLY A 432 -28.33 -6.68 -1.63
N MET A 433 -29.06 -5.58 -1.41
CA MET A 433 -28.82 -4.63 -0.32
C MET A 433 -29.18 -5.24 1.05
N GLN A 434 -28.58 -4.71 2.11
CA GLN A 434 -28.95 -5.06 3.49
C GLN A 434 -30.42 -4.74 3.79
N GLU A 435 -31.02 -5.48 4.72
CA GLU A 435 -32.44 -5.27 5.08
C GLU A 435 -32.69 -3.84 5.54
N GLY A 436 -33.70 -3.19 4.94
CA GLY A 436 -34.08 -1.81 5.24
C GLY A 436 -33.24 -0.75 4.51
N HIS A 437 -32.27 -1.12 3.68
CA HIS A 437 -31.45 -0.20 2.91
C HIS A 437 -31.82 -0.20 1.42
N GLU A 438 -31.98 0.98 0.83
CA GLU A 438 -32.16 1.15 -0.62
C GLU A 438 -30.86 1.61 -1.28
N PHE A 439 -30.56 1.11 -2.48
CA PHE A 439 -29.35 1.47 -3.21
C PHE A 439 -29.39 2.96 -3.62
N TYR A 440 -28.44 3.76 -3.12
CA TYR A 440 -28.42 5.20 -3.37
C TYR A 440 -27.20 5.66 -4.18
N GLY A 441 -26.04 5.04 -3.95
CA GLY A 441 -24.85 5.30 -4.76
C GLY A 441 -23.68 4.41 -4.40
N TYR A 442 -22.57 4.62 -5.09
CA TYR A 442 -21.37 3.81 -4.92
C TYR A 442 -20.09 4.54 -5.31
N PHE A 443 -18.98 4.15 -4.70
CA PHE A 443 -17.63 4.41 -5.21
C PHE A 443 -17.25 3.27 -6.16
N PRO A 444 -16.92 3.53 -7.44
CA PRO A 444 -16.57 2.49 -8.39
C PRO A 444 -15.10 2.04 -8.33
N GLY A 445 -14.23 2.79 -7.66
CA GLY A 445 -12.78 2.54 -7.65
C GLY A 445 -12.10 2.97 -6.36
N GLY A 446 -12.77 2.78 -5.23
CA GLY A 446 -12.33 3.24 -3.91
C GLY A 446 -12.51 4.75 -3.74
N ALA A 447 -11.91 5.31 -2.70
CA ALA A 447 -11.94 6.74 -2.42
C ALA A 447 -11.46 7.59 -3.60
N SER A 448 -10.49 7.11 -4.39
CA SER A 448 -9.95 7.86 -5.53
C SER A 448 -10.82 7.81 -6.79
N GLY A 449 -11.69 6.80 -6.90
CA GLY A 449 -12.51 6.53 -8.08
C GLY A 449 -13.66 7.51 -8.32
N GLY A 450 -14.03 8.35 -7.35
CA GLY A 450 -15.21 9.23 -7.41
C GLY A 450 -16.49 8.57 -6.88
N ILE A 451 -17.64 9.20 -7.06
CA ILE A 451 -18.94 8.73 -6.56
C ILE A 451 -19.96 8.75 -7.70
N LEU A 452 -20.73 7.67 -7.85
CA LEU A 452 -21.81 7.58 -8.81
C LEU A 452 -23.15 7.29 -8.10
N PRO A 453 -24.24 7.95 -8.52
CA PRO A 453 -25.58 7.66 -7.99
C PRO A 453 -26.11 6.34 -8.52
N ALA A 454 -27.09 5.76 -7.83
CA ALA A 454 -27.77 4.54 -8.25
C ALA A 454 -28.41 4.66 -9.65
N SER A 455 -28.76 5.87 -10.10
CA SER A 455 -29.25 6.13 -11.46
C SER A 455 -28.22 5.85 -12.57
N LEU A 456 -26.94 5.73 -12.22
CA LEU A 456 -25.86 5.28 -13.10
C LEU A 456 -25.41 3.84 -12.80
N GLY A 457 -26.21 3.07 -12.03
CA GLY A 457 -25.90 1.70 -11.64
C GLY A 457 -25.78 0.71 -12.80
N ASP A 458 -26.32 1.04 -13.98
CA ASP A 458 -26.24 0.23 -15.21
C ASP A 458 -24.96 0.50 -16.03
N VAL A 459 -24.13 1.47 -15.63
CA VAL A 459 -22.88 1.78 -16.34
C VAL A 459 -21.89 0.61 -16.21
N PRO A 460 -21.28 0.12 -17.31
CA PRO A 460 -20.33 -0.99 -17.27
C PRO A 460 -19.09 -0.69 -16.42
N LEU A 461 -18.76 -1.59 -15.49
CA LEU A 461 -17.58 -1.48 -14.63
C LEU A 461 -16.36 -2.15 -15.28
N ASP A 462 -15.49 -1.35 -15.90
CA ASP A 462 -14.20 -1.79 -16.43
C ASP A 462 -13.26 -0.58 -16.63
N PHE A 463 -12.01 -0.84 -17.02
CA PHE A 463 -11.11 0.22 -17.44
C PHE A 463 -11.67 0.99 -18.64
N ASP A 464 -11.44 2.30 -18.65
CA ASP A 464 -11.78 3.22 -19.74
C ASP A 464 -13.29 3.43 -19.96
N THR A 465 -14.17 3.04 -19.02
CA THR A 465 -15.63 3.23 -19.13
C THR A 465 -16.19 4.35 -18.27
N LEU A 466 -15.51 4.75 -17.19
CA LEU A 466 -16.07 5.66 -16.18
C LEU A 466 -15.59 7.12 -16.31
N GLN A 467 -14.57 7.37 -17.15
CA GLN A 467 -13.93 8.68 -17.28
C GLN A 467 -14.89 9.76 -17.79
N GLU A 468 -15.85 9.41 -18.65
CA GLU A 468 -16.89 10.34 -19.11
C GLU A 468 -17.80 10.82 -17.97
N TYR A 469 -17.89 10.04 -16.89
CA TYR A 469 -18.64 10.38 -15.68
C TYR A 469 -17.77 11.09 -14.64
N GLY A 470 -16.49 11.35 -14.93
CA GLY A 470 -15.54 11.93 -13.98
C GLY A 470 -15.06 10.95 -12.91
N CYS A 471 -15.19 9.65 -13.17
CA CYS A 471 -14.83 8.57 -12.27
C CYS A 471 -13.85 7.59 -12.94
N PHE A 472 -13.29 6.65 -12.19
CA PHE A 472 -12.51 5.55 -12.76
C PHE A 472 -12.62 4.30 -11.89
N ILE A 473 -12.40 3.12 -12.49
CA ILE A 473 -12.56 1.82 -11.80
C ILE A 473 -11.41 1.47 -10.86
N GLY A 474 -10.20 1.97 -11.15
CA GLY A 474 -9.03 1.79 -10.31
C GLY A 474 -8.76 0.31 -10.05
N SER A 475 -8.52 -0.03 -8.78
CA SER A 475 -8.30 -1.40 -8.29
C SER A 475 -9.58 -2.24 -8.21
N ALA A 476 -10.71 -1.77 -8.76
CA ALA A 476 -12.04 -2.35 -8.64
C ALA A 476 -12.53 -2.46 -7.17
N ALA A 477 -12.18 -1.46 -6.36
CA ALA A 477 -12.75 -1.26 -5.04
C ALA A 477 -14.15 -0.64 -5.16
N ILE A 478 -15.16 -1.39 -4.75
CA ILE A 478 -16.55 -0.99 -4.78
C ILE A 478 -17.03 -0.74 -3.35
N VAL A 479 -17.48 0.48 -3.07
CA VAL A 479 -18.10 0.84 -1.78
C VAL A 479 -19.54 1.26 -2.05
N VAL A 480 -20.49 0.41 -1.68
CA VAL A 480 -21.93 0.66 -1.89
C VAL A 480 -22.52 1.34 -0.67
N PHE A 481 -23.28 2.41 -0.86
CA PHE A 481 -24.00 3.11 0.20
C PHE A 481 -25.48 3.27 -0.12
N SER A 482 -26.26 3.51 0.93
CA SER A 482 -27.71 3.51 0.89
C SER A 482 -28.31 4.89 1.12
N ASP A 483 -29.63 4.98 1.06
CA ASP A 483 -30.44 6.16 1.39
C ASP A 483 -30.34 6.59 2.86
N HIS A 484 -29.73 5.76 3.72
CA HIS A 484 -29.39 6.09 5.10
C HIS A 484 -28.02 6.78 5.24
N ASP A 485 -27.22 6.80 4.18
CA ASP A 485 -25.88 7.38 4.14
C ASP A 485 -25.91 8.65 3.26
N LYS A 486 -24.95 9.56 3.45
CA LYS A 486 -24.87 10.81 2.68
C LYS A 486 -23.63 10.84 1.79
N ALA A 487 -23.82 11.09 0.49
CA ALA A 487 -22.70 11.22 -0.44
C ALA A 487 -21.76 12.37 -0.03
N ARG A 488 -22.32 13.47 0.51
CA ARG A 488 -21.57 14.61 1.06
C ARG A 488 -20.60 14.17 2.15
N ASP A 489 -21.07 13.43 3.14
CA ASP A 489 -20.28 13.04 4.31
C ASP A 489 -19.18 12.03 3.90
N LEU A 490 -19.51 11.10 2.99
CA LEU A 490 -18.54 10.16 2.41
C LEU A 490 -17.47 10.87 1.58
N ALA A 491 -17.82 11.91 0.82
CA ALA A 491 -16.84 12.72 0.10
C ALA A 491 -15.92 13.50 1.04
N VAL A 492 -16.44 14.02 2.16
CA VAL A 492 -15.61 14.66 3.20
C VAL A 492 -14.64 13.66 3.80
N ASN A 493 -15.08 12.44 4.12
CA ASN A 493 -14.20 11.37 4.61
C ASN A 493 -13.07 11.06 3.62
N ALA A 494 -13.41 10.84 2.33
CA ALA A 494 -12.42 10.58 1.29
C ALA A 494 -11.42 11.75 1.14
N MET A 495 -11.88 13.00 1.24
CA MET A 495 -11.01 14.17 1.15
C MET A 495 -10.08 14.33 2.35
N LYS A 496 -10.54 13.99 3.56
CA LYS A 496 -9.68 13.93 4.76
C LYS A 496 -8.60 12.88 4.61
N PHE A 497 -8.95 11.70 4.10
CA PHE A 497 -7.97 10.68 3.74
C PHE A 497 -6.89 11.21 2.78
N PHE A 498 -7.26 11.91 1.70
CA PHE A 498 -6.27 12.49 0.78
C PHE A 498 -5.45 13.66 1.38
N GLU A 499 -6.00 14.40 2.33
CA GLU A 499 -5.25 15.40 3.09
C GLU A 499 -4.12 14.75 3.89
N GLU A 500 -4.44 13.69 4.63
CA GLU A 500 -3.48 12.97 5.47
C GLU A 500 -2.44 12.19 4.65
N GLU A 501 -2.87 11.54 3.57
CA GLU A 501 -2.02 10.67 2.75
C GLU A 501 -1.23 11.40 1.65
N SER A 502 -1.40 12.72 1.53
CA SER A 502 -0.58 13.52 0.64
C SER A 502 0.89 13.50 1.09
N CYS A 503 1.79 13.00 0.24
CA CYS A 503 3.24 13.00 0.53
C CYS A 503 3.88 14.39 0.73
N GLY A 504 3.14 15.46 0.45
CA GLY A 504 3.56 16.84 0.72
C GLY A 504 4.52 17.45 -0.31
N GLN A 505 4.81 16.74 -1.40
CA GLN A 505 5.81 17.14 -2.41
C GLN A 505 5.33 18.30 -3.30
N CYS A 506 4.12 18.21 -3.86
CA CYS A 506 3.58 19.24 -4.75
C CYS A 506 2.56 20.13 -4.03
N THR A 507 2.68 21.44 -4.24
CA THR A 507 1.79 22.46 -3.69
C THR A 507 0.31 22.20 -3.98
N PRO A 508 -0.13 21.92 -5.23
CA PRO A 508 -1.55 21.73 -5.54
C PRO A 508 -2.17 20.60 -4.72
N CYS A 509 -1.50 19.44 -4.60
CA CYS A 509 -1.97 18.37 -3.74
C CYS A 509 -1.91 18.76 -2.25
N ARG A 510 -0.72 19.08 -1.72
CA ARG A 510 -0.50 19.30 -0.29
C ARG A 510 -1.40 20.39 0.30
N VAL A 511 -1.53 21.51 -0.40
CA VAL A 511 -2.29 22.66 0.07
C VAL A 511 -3.74 22.60 -0.42
N GLY A 512 -3.98 21.98 -1.58
CA GLY A 512 -5.31 21.88 -2.14
C GLY A 512 -6.20 20.92 -1.38
N THR A 513 -5.72 19.74 -1.00
CA THR A 513 -6.53 18.80 -0.17
C THR A 513 -6.93 19.44 1.15
N ALA A 514 -5.98 20.04 1.88
CA ALA A 514 -6.25 20.73 3.15
C ALA A 514 -7.27 21.88 3.02
N LYS A 515 -7.15 22.68 1.95
CA LYS A 515 -8.11 23.77 1.67
C LYS A 515 -9.49 23.22 1.30
N ALA A 516 -9.54 22.18 0.48
CA ALA A 516 -10.79 21.56 0.06
C ALA A 516 -11.54 20.97 1.26
N VAL A 517 -10.85 20.23 2.15
CA VAL A 517 -11.43 19.71 3.41
C VAL A 517 -12.02 20.85 4.23
N THR A 518 -11.26 21.92 4.47
CA THR A 518 -11.73 23.08 5.23
C THR A 518 -13.01 23.70 4.63
N LEU A 519 -13.08 23.80 3.30
CA LEU A 519 -14.25 24.34 2.60
C LEU A 519 -15.45 23.38 2.62
N MET A 520 -15.21 22.06 2.61
CA MET A 520 -16.26 21.05 2.62
C MET A 520 -16.83 20.78 4.02
N GLU A 521 -16.11 21.15 5.08
CA GLU A 521 -16.62 21.12 6.45
C GLU A 521 -17.67 22.22 6.73
N ASP A 522 -17.72 23.27 5.90
CA ASP A 522 -18.79 24.27 5.96
C ASP A 522 -20.14 23.63 5.60
N PRO A 523 -21.24 23.96 6.32
CA PRO A 523 -22.58 23.57 5.92
C PRO A 523 -22.91 23.90 4.45
N GLN A 524 -22.43 25.05 3.95
CA GLN A 524 -22.63 25.47 2.57
C GLN A 524 -21.31 25.47 1.81
N TRP A 525 -21.16 24.55 0.86
CA TRP A 525 -19.95 24.46 0.05
C TRP A 525 -19.82 25.65 -0.90
N ASN A 526 -18.61 26.21 -0.99
CA ASN A 526 -18.28 27.17 -2.04
C ASN A 526 -17.92 26.41 -3.32
N GLU A 527 -18.94 25.98 -4.06
CA GLU A 527 -18.80 25.12 -5.25
C GLU A 527 -17.86 25.70 -6.31
N ASP A 528 -17.95 27.00 -6.60
CA ASP A 528 -17.10 27.67 -7.59
C ASP A 528 -15.61 27.57 -7.19
N LEU A 529 -15.30 27.87 -5.93
CA LEU A 529 -13.92 27.80 -5.42
C LEU A 529 -13.41 26.36 -5.34
N LEU A 530 -14.27 25.41 -4.96
CA LEU A 530 -13.93 23.99 -4.94
C LEU A 530 -13.65 23.47 -6.36
N GLN A 531 -14.38 23.94 -7.37
CA GLN A 531 -14.13 23.60 -8.77
C GLN A 531 -12.82 24.20 -9.27
N GLU A 532 -12.53 25.48 -9.00
CA GLU A 532 -11.24 26.10 -9.33
C GLU A 532 -10.07 25.34 -8.69
N LEU A 533 -10.22 24.95 -7.43
CA LEU A 533 -9.20 24.19 -6.71
C LEU A 533 -8.99 22.80 -7.31
N SER A 534 -10.08 22.14 -7.69
CA SER A 534 -10.05 20.83 -8.35
C SER A 534 -9.25 20.87 -9.65
N ASP A 535 -9.51 21.87 -10.49
CA ASP A 535 -8.85 22.00 -11.79
C ASP A 535 -7.33 22.15 -11.62
N VAL A 536 -6.91 22.99 -10.65
CA VAL A 536 -5.49 23.15 -10.32
C VAL A 536 -4.86 21.85 -9.78
N MET A 537 -5.59 21.09 -8.96
CA MET A 537 -5.12 19.81 -8.44
C MET A 537 -4.93 18.77 -9.56
N ILE A 538 -5.87 18.69 -10.49
CA ILE A 538 -5.84 17.79 -11.64
C ILE A 538 -4.69 18.15 -12.59
N ASP A 539 -4.55 19.43 -12.93
CA ASP A 539 -3.61 19.87 -13.96
C ASP A 539 -2.15 19.91 -13.48
N ALA A 540 -1.92 20.21 -12.20
CA ALA A 540 -0.58 20.54 -11.69
C ALA A 540 0.00 19.56 -10.67
N SER A 541 -0.71 18.48 -10.30
CA SER A 541 -0.18 17.44 -9.41
C SER A 541 0.80 16.51 -10.13
N ILE A 542 1.87 16.13 -9.42
CA ILE A 542 2.97 15.28 -9.96
C ILE A 542 2.51 13.84 -10.22
N CYS A 543 1.60 13.32 -9.40
CA CYS A 543 1.19 11.92 -9.39
C CYS A 543 -0.34 11.77 -9.37
N GLY A 544 -0.79 10.53 -9.54
CA GLY A 544 -2.21 10.18 -9.61
C GLY A 544 -3.01 10.55 -8.36
N LEU A 545 -2.41 10.52 -7.16
CA LEU A 545 -3.12 10.88 -5.91
C LEU A 545 -3.68 12.30 -5.99
N GLY A 546 -2.84 13.29 -6.26
CA GLY A 546 -3.28 14.68 -6.33
C GLY A 546 -4.24 14.95 -7.49
N GLN A 547 -4.14 14.17 -8.57
CA GLN A 547 -5.04 14.27 -9.72
C GLN A 547 -6.43 13.66 -9.44
N ALA A 548 -6.48 12.57 -8.66
CA ALA A 548 -7.70 11.85 -8.34
C ALA A 548 -8.40 12.37 -7.08
N ALA A 549 -7.66 12.98 -6.15
CA ALA A 549 -8.19 13.45 -4.88
C ALA A 549 -9.48 14.28 -5.01
N PRO A 550 -9.64 15.21 -5.98
CA PRO A 550 -10.89 15.98 -6.09
C PRO A 550 -12.12 15.18 -6.55
N ASN A 551 -11.97 13.93 -7.01
CA ASN A 551 -13.06 13.18 -7.65
C ASN A 551 -14.29 12.99 -6.76
N PRO A 552 -14.20 12.62 -5.47
CA PRO A 552 -15.38 12.47 -4.61
C PRO A 552 -16.16 13.77 -4.47
N MET A 553 -15.46 14.87 -4.23
CA MET A 553 -16.06 16.19 -4.10
C MET A 553 -16.76 16.64 -5.40
N ARG A 554 -16.07 16.53 -6.55
CA ARG A 554 -16.66 16.86 -7.85
C ARG A 554 -17.87 16.00 -8.18
N SER A 555 -17.86 14.74 -7.74
CA SER A 555 -18.97 13.81 -7.91
C SER A 555 -20.19 14.24 -7.12
N VAL A 556 -20.04 14.69 -5.87
CA VAL A 556 -21.15 15.22 -5.06
C VAL A 556 -21.76 16.46 -5.71
N ILE A 557 -20.92 17.43 -6.11
CA ILE A 557 -21.39 18.65 -6.79
C ILE A 557 -22.19 18.31 -8.06
N LYS A 558 -21.73 17.33 -8.83
CA LYS A 558 -22.35 16.95 -10.11
C LYS A 558 -23.63 16.11 -9.95
N TYR A 559 -23.61 15.11 -9.07
CA TYR A 559 -24.62 14.05 -9.04
C TYR A 559 -25.54 14.08 -7.82
N PHE A 560 -25.15 14.77 -6.74
CA PHE A 560 -25.92 14.88 -5.50
C PHE A 560 -26.12 16.36 -5.08
N PRO A 561 -26.48 17.28 -5.99
CA PRO A 561 -26.60 18.70 -5.67
C PRO A 561 -27.71 19.01 -4.65
N GLU A 562 -28.66 18.10 -4.45
CA GLU A 562 -29.68 18.19 -3.40
C GLU A 562 -29.12 18.05 -1.98
N GLU A 563 -27.99 17.36 -1.80
CA GLU A 563 -27.33 17.24 -0.49
C GLU A 563 -26.57 18.52 -0.08
N LEU A 564 -26.40 19.47 -1.01
CA LEU A 564 -25.67 20.73 -0.80
C LEU A 564 -26.59 21.93 -0.53
N LYS A 565 -27.91 21.74 -0.49
CA LYS A 565 -28.93 22.81 -0.40
C LYS A 565 -29.46 23.10 0.99
#